data_AF-A0A2K8VCZ4-F1
#
_entry.id   AF-A0A2K8VCZ4-F1
#
_cell.length_a   1.000
_cell.length_b   1.000
_cell.length_c   1.000
_cell.angle_alpha   90.00
_cell.angle_beta   90.00
_cell.angle_gamma   90.00
#
_symmetry.space_group_name_H-M   'P 1'
#
loop_
_entity.id
_entity.type
_entity.pdbx_description
1 polymer ?
#
loop_
_entity_poly.entity_id
_entity_poly.type
_entity_poly.pdbx_seq_one_letter_code
_entity_poly.pdbx_strand_id
1 'polypeptide(L)'
;MGLDITHLQVVPNKEFDSFTLLKEEIKSSLKDVNLLSENIFSRAFTKGIWEYVAVFRNDEELQLGKSILLNKKDGFTDFKLFATETNPELKKLIVNFEDYNQLNSFNKHIFNDKFTVDRKLQIPYKSISYEGELMKEVAYFKEIGYQRKGMDSTFYNFYENESFYCQLENFQKLLDFNHPNNHMYQEGNIQKHFLNSYIKGKSILHIDW
;
A
#
# COMPACT_ATOMS: atom_id res chain seq x y z
N MET A 1 -16.02 -10.38 4.06
CA MET A 1 -15.30 -9.10 4.15
C MET A 1 -15.64 -8.48 5.48
N GLY A 2 -14.65 -8.34 6.34
CA GLY A 2 -14.81 -7.91 7.73
C GLY A 2 -14.16 -6.55 7.87
N LEU A 3 -14.92 -5.56 8.37
CA LEU A 3 -14.39 -4.23 8.64
C LEU A 3 -13.42 -4.25 9.81
N ASP A 4 -12.20 -3.80 9.57
CA ASP A 4 -11.12 -3.65 10.53
C ASP A 4 -10.70 -2.16 10.58
N ILE A 5 -10.74 -1.59 11.79
CA ILE A 5 -10.40 -0.19 12.05
C ILE A 5 -9.30 -0.18 13.09
N THR A 6 -8.11 0.29 12.71
CA THR A 6 -6.91 0.20 13.54
C THR A 6 -6.31 1.58 13.76
N HIS A 7 -6.06 1.93 15.02
CA HIS A 7 -5.26 3.09 15.39
C HIS A 7 -3.81 2.65 15.56
N LEU A 8 -2.96 3.11 14.63
CA LEU A 8 -1.52 2.91 14.63
C LEU A 8 -0.82 4.17 15.15
N GLN A 9 0.18 3.99 16.01
CA GLN A 9 1.04 5.07 16.48
C GLN A 9 2.49 4.83 16.05
N VAL A 10 3.10 5.83 15.41
CA VAL A 10 4.52 5.82 15.02
C VAL A 10 5.41 5.57 16.23
N VAL A 11 6.36 4.65 16.07
CA VAL A 11 7.42 4.32 17.05
C VAL A 11 8.80 4.55 16.43
N PRO A 12 9.85 4.79 17.23
CA PRO A 12 11.15 5.22 16.70
C PRO A 12 11.92 4.12 15.96
N ASN A 13 11.66 2.84 16.26
CA ASN A 13 12.37 1.72 15.65
C ASN A 13 11.56 0.42 15.74
N LYS A 14 12.09 -0.61 15.08
CA LYS A 14 11.50 -1.95 14.97
C LYS A 14 11.28 -2.67 16.30
N GLU A 15 12.03 -2.38 17.37
CA GLU A 15 11.89 -3.13 18.64
C GLU A 15 10.52 -2.92 19.29
N PHE A 16 9.86 -1.80 18.97
CA PHE A 16 8.55 -1.44 19.49
C PHE A 16 7.42 -1.64 18.47
N ASP A 17 7.72 -2.25 17.32
CA ASP A 17 6.78 -2.39 16.23
C ASP A 17 5.81 -3.57 16.43
N SER A 18 4.57 -3.35 15.99
CA SER A 18 3.60 -4.41 15.70
C SER A 18 3.22 -4.40 14.22
N PHE A 19 3.47 -3.29 13.52
CA PHE A 19 3.28 -3.11 12.09
C PHE A 19 4.45 -2.32 11.50
N THR A 20 4.99 -2.81 10.38
CA THR A 20 5.89 -2.05 9.51
C THR A 20 5.15 -1.78 8.21
N LEU A 21 5.12 -0.52 7.78
CA LEU A 21 4.56 -0.13 6.48
C LEU A 21 5.63 0.57 5.64
N LEU A 22 5.60 0.32 4.34
CA LEU A 22 6.44 1.02 3.38
C LEU A 22 5.95 2.46 3.23
N LYS A 23 6.89 3.37 2.97
CA LYS A 23 6.56 4.77 2.68
C LYS A 23 5.62 4.89 1.48
N GLU A 24 5.82 4.08 0.46
CA GLU A 24 5.00 4.05 -0.75
C GLU A 24 3.57 3.57 -0.48
N GLU A 25 3.37 2.55 0.36
CA GLU A 25 2.05 2.06 0.78
C GLU A 25 1.27 3.16 1.51
N ILE A 26 1.93 3.84 2.45
CA ILE A 26 1.32 4.97 3.15
C ILE A 26 0.97 6.07 2.14
N LYS A 27 1.90 6.46 1.25
CA LYS A 27 1.68 7.56 0.29
C LYS A 27 0.59 7.26 -0.75
N SER A 28 0.42 6.01 -1.17
CA SER A 28 -0.58 5.64 -2.18
C SER A 28 -2.00 5.60 -1.61
N SER A 29 -2.14 5.24 -0.34
CA SER A 29 -3.43 5.05 0.36
C SER A 29 -3.79 6.18 1.34
N LEU A 30 -2.92 7.18 1.54
CA LEU A 30 -3.19 8.32 2.42
C LEU A 30 -4.27 9.25 1.82
N LYS A 31 -5.34 9.48 2.58
CA LYS A 31 -6.47 10.33 2.17
C LYS A 31 -6.34 11.78 2.63
N ASP A 32 -5.79 11.99 3.82
CA ASP A 32 -5.60 13.35 4.34
C ASP A 32 -4.15 13.79 4.13
N VAL A 33 -3.94 14.69 3.18
CA VAL A 33 -2.62 15.22 2.84
C VAL A 33 -2.06 16.08 3.98
N ASN A 34 -0.77 15.90 4.31
CA ASN A 34 0.09 16.75 5.17
C ASN A 34 0.05 16.61 6.71
N LEU A 35 0.32 15.43 7.30
CA LEU A 35 0.67 15.42 8.75
C LEU A 35 1.71 14.40 9.22
N LEU A 36 2.02 13.34 8.48
CA LEU A 36 3.12 12.46 8.86
C LEU A 36 4.45 13.14 8.51
N SER A 37 5.17 13.58 9.53
CA SER A 37 6.50 14.16 9.38
C SER A 37 7.40 13.20 8.60
N GLU A 38 8.09 13.66 7.56
CA GLU A 38 9.06 12.83 6.81
C GLU A 38 10.12 12.19 7.75
N ASN A 39 10.37 12.79 8.91
CA ASN A 39 11.27 12.26 9.94
C ASN A 39 10.81 10.94 10.61
N ILE A 40 9.61 10.42 10.28
CA ILE A 40 9.16 9.11 10.79
C ILE A 40 9.73 7.94 9.96
N PHE A 41 10.16 8.21 8.73
CA PHE A 41 10.66 7.18 7.84
C PHE A 41 12.13 6.91 8.14
N SER A 42 12.48 5.64 8.16
CA SER A 42 13.85 5.17 8.31
C SER A 42 14.17 4.17 7.21
N ARG A 43 15.46 4.04 6.86
CA ARG A 43 15.88 3.02 5.88
C ARG A 43 16.10 1.70 6.60
N ALA A 44 15.43 0.66 6.12
CA ALA A 44 15.58 -0.69 6.64
C ALA A 44 15.56 -1.73 5.51
N PHE A 45 16.28 -2.83 5.72
CA PHE A 45 16.15 -4.01 4.87
C PHE A 45 14.79 -4.67 5.13
N THR A 46 13.99 -4.79 4.07
CA THR A 46 12.64 -5.33 4.11
C THR A 46 12.54 -6.48 3.11
N LYS A 47 11.99 -7.61 3.56
CA LYS A 47 11.66 -8.75 2.70
C LYS A 47 10.44 -8.43 1.86
N GLY A 48 10.46 -8.80 0.59
CA GLY A 48 9.31 -8.63 -0.28
C GLY A 48 9.59 -9.02 -1.71
N ILE A 49 8.64 -8.68 -2.58
CA ILE A 49 8.72 -8.85 -4.03
C ILE A 49 8.76 -7.45 -4.63
N TRP A 50 9.82 -7.16 -5.37
CA TRP A 50 10.18 -5.80 -5.73
C TRP A 50 10.37 -5.61 -7.23
N GLU A 51 10.44 -4.32 -7.60
CA GLU A 51 10.99 -3.83 -8.87
C GLU A 51 10.34 -4.49 -10.10
N TYR A 52 9.02 -4.44 -10.19
CA TYR A 52 8.26 -5.09 -11.25
C TYR A 52 8.61 -4.52 -12.64
N VAL A 53 8.88 -5.40 -13.60
CA VAL A 53 9.10 -5.06 -15.02
C VAL A 53 7.97 -5.65 -15.85
N ALA A 54 7.35 -4.83 -16.70
CA ALA A 54 6.36 -5.29 -17.67
C ALA A 54 6.99 -5.36 -19.06
N VAL A 55 6.98 -6.55 -19.66
CA VAL A 55 7.46 -6.78 -21.03
C VAL A 55 6.28 -7.14 -21.94
N PHE A 56 6.05 -6.30 -22.94
CA PHE A 56 4.97 -6.43 -23.91
C PHE A 56 5.44 -7.05 -25.21
N ARG A 57 4.52 -7.58 -26.03
CA ARG A 57 4.90 -8.21 -27.29
C ARG A 57 5.42 -7.21 -28.33
N ASN A 58 4.86 -6.01 -28.35
CA ASN A 58 5.17 -4.96 -29.33
C ASN A 58 5.00 -3.56 -28.70
N ASP A 59 5.39 -2.52 -29.44
CA ASP A 59 5.34 -1.13 -28.98
C ASP A 59 3.92 -0.59 -28.80
N GLU A 60 2.95 -1.06 -29.58
CA GLU A 60 1.55 -0.62 -29.46
C GLU A 60 0.94 -1.08 -28.13
N GLU A 61 1.11 -2.36 -27.79
CA GLU A 61 0.70 -2.92 -26.51
C GLU A 61 1.44 -2.26 -25.34
N LEU A 62 2.72 -1.95 -25.49
CA LEU A 62 3.52 -1.22 -24.49
C LEU A 62 2.92 0.16 -24.19
N GLN A 63 2.60 0.96 -25.21
CA GLN A 63 2.05 2.29 -25.00
C GLN A 63 0.70 2.24 -24.27
N LEU A 64 -0.17 1.31 -24.69
CA LEU A 64 -1.48 1.14 -24.08
C LEU A 64 -1.35 0.62 -22.64
N GLY A 65 -0.57 -0.44 -22.44
CA GLY A 65 -0.39 -1.09 -21.15
C GLY A 65 0.33 -0.25 -20.11
N LYS A 66 1.31 0.56 -20.51
CA LYS A 66 2.00 1.47 -19.60
C LYS A 66 1.03 2.43 -18.92
N SER A 67 0.12 3.04 -19.67
CA SER A 67 -0.87 3.97 -19.10
C SER A 67 -1.81 3.29 -18.10
N ILE A 68 -2.19 2.04 -18.36
CA ILE A 68 -3.12 1.28 -17.54
C ILE A 68 -2.43 0.78 -16.26
N LEU A 69 -1.25 0.17 -16.38
CA LEU A 69 -0.52 -0.40 -15.25
C LEU A 69 -0.01 0.70 -14.30
N LEU A 70 0.40 1.87 -14.82
CA LEU A 70 0.75 3.02 -13.96
C LEU A 70 -0.43 3.54 -13.14
N ASN A 71 -1.65 3.41 -13.67
CA ASN A 71 -2.87 3.86 -13.00
C ASN A 71 -3.51 2.75 -12.14
N LYS A 72 -2.98 1.52 -12.19
CA LYS A 72 -3.48 0.40 -11.40
C LYS A 72 -3.01 0.59 -9.97
N LYS A 73 -3.84 1.26 -9.16
CA LYS A 73 -3.66 1.40 -7.72
C LYS A 73 -4.05 0.08 -7.03
N ASP A 74 -3.25 -0.97 -7.23
CA ASP A 74 -3.42 -2.19 -6.43
C ASP A 74 -2.50 -2.22 -5.20
N GLY A 75 -1.82 -1.12 -4.88
CA GLY A 75 -1.06 -0.91 -3.64
C GLY A 75 0.23 -1.72 -3.51
N PHE A 76 0.31 -2.87 -4.17
CA PHE A 76 1.36 -3.87 -4.01
C PHE A 76 2.29 -3.98 -5.24
N THR A 77 1.81 -3.61 -6.43
CA THR A 77 2.58 -3.75 -7.67
C THR A 77 2.94 -2.39 -8.25
N ASP A 78 4.18 -1.98 -8.10
CA ASP A 78 4.70 -0.76 -8.73
C ASP A 78 5.68 -1.12 -9.86
N PHE A 79 5.21 -1.02 -11.11
CA PHE A 79 6.01 -1.31 -12.30
C PHE A 79 7.02 -0.20 -12.57
N LYS A 80 8.31 -0.54 -12.48
CA LYS A 80 9.44 0.38 -12.57
C LYS A 80 10.03 0.46 -13.97
N LEU A 81 9.86 -0.59 -14.76
CA LEU A 81 10.33 -0.65 -16.14
C LEU A 81 9.24 -1.23 -17.04
N PHE A 82 9.08 -0.59 -18.20
CA PHE A 82 8.18 -1.02 -19.26
C PHE A 82 9.02 -1.22 -20.52
N ALA A 83 8.95 -2.41 -21.11
CA ALA A 83 9.76 -2.78 -22.26
C ALA A 83 8.95 -3.63 -23.25
N THR A 84 9.53 -3.90 -24.42
CA THR A 84 8.89 -4.70 -25.47
C THR A 84 9.83 -5.75 -26.04
N GLU A 85 9.28 -6.88 -26.47
CA GLU A 85 9.99 -7.97 -27.14
C GLU A 85 10.53 -7.56 -28.52
N THR A 86 9.97 -6.52 -29.15
CA THR A 86 10.49 -5.97 -30.41
C THR A 86 11.77 -5.14 -30.23
N ASN A 87 12.14 -4.80 -28.98
CA ASN A 87 13.35 -4.03 -28.72
C ASN A 87 14.59 -4.95 -28.82
N PRO A 88 15.51 -4.71 -29.78
CA PRO A 88 16.70 -5.55 -29.96
C PRO A 88 17.63 -5.55 -28.72
N GLU A 89 17.56 -4.51 -27.89
CA GLU A 89 18.35 -4.34 -26.68
C GLU A 89 17.59 -4.76 -25.41
N LEU A 90 16.42 -5.42 -25.51
CA LEU A 90 15.59 -5.80 -24.36
C LEU A 90 16.38 -6.49 -23.24
N LYS A 91 17.21 -7.47 -23.60
CA LYS A 91 18.01 -8.22 -22.62
C LYS A 91 18.98 -7.29 -21.88
N LYS A 92 19.65 -6.40 -22.61
CA LYS A 92 20.59 -5.43 -22.03
C LYS A 92 19.87 -4.41 -21.15
N LEU A 93 18.68 -3.97 -21.56
CA LEU A 93 17.85 -3.06 -20.78
C LEU A 93 17.48 -3.66 -19.42
N ILE A 94 17.05 -4.93 -19.40
CA ILE A 94 16.71 -5.64 -18.16
C ILE A 94 17.96 -5.83 -17.27
N VAL A 95 19.09 -6.25 -17.84
CA VAL A 95 20.34 -6.42 -17.06
C VAL A 95 20.79 -5.10 -16.46
N ASN A 96 20.78 -4.01 -17.24
CA ASN A 96 21.14 -2.68 -16.73
C ASN A 96 20.22 -2.23 -15.58
N PHE A 97 18.92 -2.55 -15.67
CA PHE A 97 17.96 -2.29 -14.61
C PHE A 97 18.25 -3.13 -13.36
N GLU A 98 18.56 -4.42 -13.53
CA GLU A 98 18.95 -5.32 -12.42
C GLU A 98 20.21 -4.83 -11.72
N ASP A 99 21.25 -4.46 -12.47
CA ASP A 99 22.51 -3.93 -11.94
C ASP A 99 22.31 -2.60 -11.20
N TYR A 100 21.55 -1.67 -11.80
CA TYR A 100 21.27 -0.37 -11.19
C TYR A 100 20.55 -0.50 -9.84
N ASN A 101 19.61 -1.45 -9.75
CA ASN A 101 18.83 -1.71 -8.54
C ASN A 101 19.44 -2.79 -7.63
N GLN A 102 20.64 -3.29 -7.96
CA GLN A 102 21.36 -4.31 -7.18
C GLN A 102 20.56 -5.61 -6.95
N LEU A 103 19.84 -6.07 -7.98
CA LEU A 103 18.93 -7.22 -7.91
C LEU A 103 19.61 -8.57 -8.21
N ASN A 104 20.93 -8.57 -8.41
CA ASN A 104 21.67 -9.75 -8.90
C ASN A 104 21.64 -10.95 -7.94
N SER A 105 21.39 -10.73 -6.65
CA SER A 105 21.26 -11.77 -5.63
C SER A 105 19.81 -12.19 -5.36
N PHE A 106 18.84 -11.61 -6.06
CA PHE A 106 17.42 -11.82 -5.79
C PHE A 106 16.88 -13.00 -6.59
N ASN A 107 15.86 -13.65 -6.04
CA ASN A 107 15.13 -14.67 -6.78
C ASN A 107 14.24 -13.99 -7.81
N LYS A 108 14.58 -14.18 -9.09
CA LYS A 108 13.83 -13.64 -10.21
C LYS A 108 12.62 -14.53 -10.52
N HIS A 109 11.44 -13.93 -10.50
CA HIS A 109 10.19 -14.55 -10.88
C HIS A 109 9.67 -13.96 -12.19
N ILE A 110 9.14 -14.81 -13.07
CA ILE A 110 8.55 -14.38 -14.35
C ILE A 110 7.16 -14.98 -14.45
N PHE A 111 6.17 -14.10 -14.58
CA PHE A 111 4.76 -14.45 -14.70
C PHE A 111 4.22 -13.99 -16.06
N ASN A 112 3.29 -14.75 -16.63
CA ASN A 112 2.53 -14.32 -17.80
C ASN A 112 1.18 -13.78 -17.32
N ASP A 113 1.03 -12.48 -17.35
CA ASP A 113 -0.16 -11.77 -16.88
C ASP A 113 -0.94 -11.15 -18.05
N LYS A 114 -2.11 -10.63 -17.73
CA LYS A 114 -2.94 -9.88 -18.66
C LYS A 114 -3.83 -8.87 -17.95
N PHE A 115 -4.12 -7.77 -18.61
CA PHE A 115 -5.19 -6.86 -18.21
C PHE A 115 -6.22 -6.72 -19.32
N THR A 116 -7.39 -6.18 -18.97
CA THR A 116 -8.48 -5.99 -19.92
C THR A 116 -8.68 -4.50 -20.21
N VAL A 117 -8.68 -4.14 -21.49
CA VAL A 117 -9.01 -2.80 -22.00
C VAL A 117 -10.47 -2.81 -22.46
N ASP A 118 -11.24 -1.79 -22.06
CA ASP A 118 -12.63 -1.58 -22.44
C ASP A 118 -13.54 -2.81 -22.28
N ARG A 119 -13.26 -3.63 -21.25
CA ARG A 119 -13.98 -4.88 -20.92
C ARG A 119 -13.98 -5.92 -22.06
N LYS A 120 -13.11 -5.80 -23.05
CA LYS A 120 -13.13 -6.65 -24.25
C LYS A 120 -11.75 -7.14 -24.70
N LEU A 121 -10.77 -6.25 -24.76
CA LEU A 121 -9.45 -6.59 -25.28
C LEU A 121 -8.54 -7.05 -24.13
N GLN A 122 -8.08 -8.30 -24.17
CA GLN A 122 -7.07 -8.79 -23.24
C GLN A 122 -5.68 -8.56 -23.81
N ILE A 123 -4.85 -7.81 -23.09
CA ILE A 123 -3.47 -7.55 -23.49
C ILE A 123 -2.56 -8.36 -22.56
N PRO A 124 -1.85 -9.36 -23.10
CA PRO A 124 -0.89 -10.14 -22.33
C PRO A 124 0.41 -9.35 -22.13
N TYR A 125 1.08 -9.60 -21.03
CA TYR A 125 2.44 -9.11 -20.79
C TYR A 125 3.18 -10.09 -19.87
N LYS A 126 4.52 -10.06 -19.92
CA LYS A 126 5.36 -10.75 -18.94
C LYS A 126 5.64 -9.81 -17.79
N SER A 127 5.29 -10.22 -16.58
CA SER A 127 5.66 -9.54 -15.34
C SER A 127 6.93 -10.20 -14.81
N ILE A 128 7.99 -9.43 -14.62
CA ILE A 128 9.22 -9.88 -13.96
C ILE A 128 9.27 -9.21 -12.60
N SER A 129 9.50 -9.98 -11.55
CA SER A 129 9.67 -9.45 -10.20
C SER A 129 10.79 -10.13 -9.46
N TYR A 130 11.26 -9.51 -8.37
CA TYR A 130 12.46 -9.92 -7.67
C TYR A 130 12.16 -10.09 -6.18
N GLU A 131 12.20 -11.34 -5.72
CA GLU A 131 11.98 -11.67 -4.31
C GLU A 131 13.29 -11.62 -3.52
N GLY A 132 13.31 -10.85 -2.43
CA GLY A 132 14.47 -10.72 -1.55
C GLY A 132 14.36 -9.56 -0.56
N GLU A 133 15.48 -9.20 0.07
CA GLU A 133 15.57 -8.11 1.04
C GLU A 133 16.15 -6.83 0.43
N LEU A 134 15.33 -5.79 0.22
CA LEU A 134 15.79 -4.47 -0.24
C LEU A 134 15.78 -3.42 0.86
N MET A 135 16.73 -2.49 0.76
CA MET A 135 16.74 -1.28 1.59
C MET A 135 15.61 -0.35 1.13
N LYS A 136 14.54 -0.25 1.92
CA LYS A 136 13.36 0.59 1.66
C LYS A 136 13.18 1.64 2.75
N GLU A 137 12.44 2.71 2.44
CA GLU A 137 11.97 3.65 3.46
C GLU A 137 10.72 3.08 4.12
N VAL A 138 10.77 2.87 5.44
CA VAL A 138 9.68 2.28 6.21
C VAL A 138 9.35 3.14 7.42
N ALA A 139 8.10 3.04 7.87
CA ALA A 139 7.68 3.56 9.16
C ALA A 139 7.24 2.41 10.06
N TYR A 140 7.63 2.50 11.33
CA TYR A 140 7.29 1.54 12.36
C TYR A 140 6.11 2.03 13.16
N PHE A 141 5.17 1.14 13.45
CA PHE A 141 3.96 1.45 14.18
C PHE A 141 3.71 0.42 15.28
N LYS A 142 3.08 0.88 16.35
CA LYS A 142 2.40 0.03 17.33
C LYS A 142 0.90 0.24 17.24
N GLU A 143 0.14 -0.83 17.41
CA GLU A 143 -1.30 -0.75 17.57
C GLU A 143 -1.66 -0.19 18.95
N ILE A 144 -2.53 0.82 18.98
CA ILE A 144 -3.03 1.45 20.19
C ILE A 144 -4.52 1.18 20.41
N GLY A 145 -5.24 0.96 19.32
CA GLY A 145 -6.66 0.68 19.32
C GLY A 145 -7.05 -0.15 18.11
N TYR A 146 -8.04 -1.00 18.31
CA TYR A 146 -8.62 -1.83 17.27
C TYR A 146 -10.13 -1.94 17.49
N GLN A 147 -10.89 -1.83 16.41
CA GLN A 147 -12.33 -2.00 16.40
C GLN A 147 -12.70 -2.82 15.16
N ARG A 148 -13.23 -4.01 15.39
CA ARG A 148 -13.79 -4.85 14.32
C ARG A 148 -15.28 -4.62 14.23
N LYS A 149 -15.82 -4.28 13.05
CA LYS A 149 -17.24 -3.98 12.85
C LYS A 149 -17.78 -2.96 13.89
N GLY A 150 -19.10 -2.83 14.01
CA GLY A 150 -19.73 -1.86 14.91
C GLY A 150 -19.98 -0.50 14.27
N MET A 151 -19.87 -0.39 12.95
CA MET A 151 -20.17 0.82 12.20
C MET A 151 -21.49 0.68 11.44
N ASP A 152 -22.27 1.76 11.34
CA ASP A 152 -23.45 1.81 10.48
C ASP A 152 -23.08 1.85 8.98
N SER A 153 -24.08 1.73 8.10
CA SER A 153 -23.85 1.68 6.65
C SER A 153 -23.31 2.99 6.06
N THR A 154 -23.47 4.12 6.74
CA THR A 154 -22.99 5.42 6.26
C THR A 154 -21.47 5.55 6.39
N PHE A 155 -20.84 4.75 7.24
CA PHE A 155 -19.39 4.60 7.34
C PHE A 155 -18.71 4.39 5.98
N TYR A 156 -19.26 3.48 5.16
CA TYR A 156 -18.71 3.09 3.85
C TYR A 156 -18.84 4.19 2.78
N ASN A 157 -19.65 5.22 3.04
CA ASN A 157 -19.73 6.39 2.17
C ASN A 157 -18.69 7.45 2.54
N PHE A 158 -18.14 7.38 3.75
CA PHE A 158 -17.22 8.38 4.28
C PHE A 158 -15.77 7.93 4.17
N TYR A 159 -15.48 6.71 4.60
CA TYR A 159 -14.16 6.13 4.45
C TYR A 159 -14.07 5.33 3.15
N GLU A 160 -12.88 5.36 2.56
CA GLU A 160 -12.46 4.45 1.49
C GLU A 160 -11.78 3.20 2.07
N ASN A 161 -11.83 2.11 1.30
CA ASN A 161 -11.19 0.85 1.65
C ASN A 161 -9.66 0.96 1.59
N GLU A 162 -8.95 0.13 2.34
CA GLU A 162 -7.47 0.03 2.37
C GLU A 162 -6.78 1.40 2.46
N SER A 163 -7.29 2.27 3.34
CA SER A 163 -6.96 3.69 3.37
C SER A 163 -6.41 4.16 4.72
N PHE A 164 -5.57 5.19 4.68
CA PHE A 164 -4.95 5.79 5.85
C PHE A 164 -5.43 7.24 6.07
N TYR A 165 -5.72 7.59 7.33
CA TYR A 165 -6.17 8.91 7.77
C TYR A 165 -5.33 9.40 8.95
N CYS A 166 -4.92 10.66 8.94
CA CYS A 166 -3.99 11.21 9.96
C CYS A 166 -4.59 12.38 10.75
N GLN A 167 -5.67 12.95 10.25
CA GLN A 167 -6.34 14.10 10.84
C GLN A 167 -7.21 13.68 12.02
N LEU A 168 -7.22 14.47 13.10
CA LEU A 168 -8.01 14.19 14.30
C LEU A 168 -9.51 14.11 13.96
N GLU A 169 -9.95 14.90 13.00
CA GLU A 169 -11.31 14.94 12.49
C GLU A 169 -11.76 13.56 12.01
N ASN A 170 -10.88 12.80 11.35
CA ASN A 170 -11.17 11.44 10.92
C ASN A 170 -11.25 10.45 12.08
N PHE A 171 -10.52 10.66 13.17
CA PHE A 171 -10.71 9.85 14.38
C PHE A 171 -12.04 10.19 15.07
N GLN A 172 -12.38 11.48 15.16
CA GLN A 172 -13.62 11.96 15.76
C GLN A 172 -14.85 11.43 15.03
N LYS A 173 -14.77 11.37 13.70
CA LYS A 173 -15.85 10.89 12.85
C LYS A 173 -16.27 9.44 13.15
N LEU A 174 -15.39 8.61 13.69
CA LEU A 174 -15.74 7.25 14.13
C LEU A 174 -16.87 7.21 15.16
N LEU A 175 -17.04 8.26 15.97
CA LEU A 175 -18.13 8.35 16.94
C LEU A 175 -19.50 8.45 16.25
N ASP A 176 -19.58 9.09 15.09
CA ASP A 176 -20.84 9.28 14.35
C ASP A 176 -21.41 7.95 13.83
N PHE A 177 -20.53 6.99 13.55
CA PHE A 177 -20.90 5.71 12.95
C PHE A 177 -21.11 4.59 13.97
N ASN A 178 -20.80 4.85 15.24
CA ASN A 178 -20.68 3.83 16.26
C ASN A 178 -22.06 3.22 16.59
N HIS A 179 -22.26 1.96 16.24
CA HIS A 179 -23.55 1.28 16.32
C HIS A 179 -23.59 0.26 17.47
N PRO A 180 -24.34 0.52 18.56
CA PRO A 180 -24.26 -0.27 19.79
C PRO A 180 -24.81 -1.69 19.68
N ASN A 181 -25.65 -1.98 18.67
CA ASN A 181 -26.25 -3.31 18.48
C ASN A 181 -25.32 -4.35 17.81
N ASN A 182 -24.01 -4.09 17.71
CA ASN A 182 -23.05 -5.02 17.13
C ASN A 182 -22.37 -5.86 18.23
N HIS A 183 -22.23 -7.17 18.04
CA HIS A 183 -21.55 -8.03 19.03
C HIS A 183 -20.05 -7.74 19.19
N MET A 184 -19.43 -7.07 18.22
CA MET A 184 -18.05 -6.60 18.31
C MET A 184 -17.94 -5.14 18.78
N TYR A 185 -19.07 -4.47 19.06
CA TYR A 185 -19.07 -3.13 19.66
C TYR A 185 -18.46 -3.19 21.06
N GLN A 186 -17.54 -2.27 21.33
CA GLN A 186 -16.99 -2.07 22.65
C GLN A 186 -17.27 -0.64 23.10
N GLU A 187 -18.10 -0.50 24.12
CA GLU A 187 -18.50 0.80 24.65
C GLU A 187 -17.27 1.62 25.08
N GLY A 188 -17.20 2.86 24.61
CA GLY A 188 -16.09 3.76 24.91
C GLY A 188 -14.75 3.41 24.26
N ASN A 189 -14.65 2.36 23.44
CA ASN A 189 -13.40 1.97 22.78
C ASN A 189 -12.89 3.09 21.86
N ILE A 190 -13.75 3.65 21.01
CA ILE A 190 -13.40 4.79 20.15
C ILE A 190 -12.89 5.97 20.98
N GLN A 191 -13.59 6.35 22.05
CA GLN A 191 -13.15 7.44 22.90
C GLN A 191 -11.79 7.18 23.55
N LYS A 192 -11.60 6.00 24.14
CA LYS A 192 -10.40 5.68 24.93
C LYS A 192 -9.18 5.40 24.04
N HIS A 193 -9.34 4.57 23.03
CA HIS A 193 -8.23 4.01 22.25
C HIS A 193 -7.95 4.77 20.96
N PHE A 194 -8.93 5.51 20.43
CA PHE A 194 -8.75 6.29 19.20
C PHE A 194 -8.57 7.78 19.52
N LEU A 195 -9.49 8.39 20.28
CA LEU A 195 -9.47 9.83 20.54
C LEU A 195 -8.49 10.23 21.63
N ASN A 196 -8.60 9.65 22.82
CA ASN A 196 -7.75 10.05 23.96
C ASN A 196 -6.27 9.70 23.75
N SER A 197 -5.98 8.76 22.85
CA SER A 197 -4.63 8.32 22.53
C SER A 197 -4.08 8.95 21.24
N TYR A 198 -4.85 9.81 20.56
CA TYR A 198 -4.41 10.48 19.35
C TYR A 198 -3.22 11.41 19.64
N ILE A 199 -2.16 11.29 18.85
CA ILE A 199 -1.02 12.19 18.87
C ILE A 199 -0.80 12.75 17.47
N LYS A 200 -0.93 14.07 17.34
CA LYS A 200 -0.73 14.79 16.07
C LYS A 200 0.64 14.45 15.47
N GLY A 201 0.64 14.03 14.21
CA GLY A 201 1.84 13.67 13.45
C GLY A 201 2.46 12.33 13.81
N LYS A 202 1.83 11.56 14.72
CA LYS A 202 2.25 10.19 15.07
C LYS A 202 1.11 9.18 14.97
N SER A 203 -0.14 9.61 14.95
CA SER A 203 -1.30 8.72 14.85
C SER A 203 -1.77 8.56 13.40
N ILE A 204 -2.01 7.31 13.00
CA ILE A 204 -2.65 6.92 11.76
C ILE A 204 -3.87 6.06 12.10
N LEU A 205 -4.98 6.37 11.47
CA LEU A 205 -6.16 5.52 11.41
C LEU A 205 -6.09 4.72 10.10
N HIS A 206 -5.98 3.41 10.21
CA HIS A 206 -6.02 2.47 9.09
C HIS A 206 -7.40 1.81 9.02
N ILE A 207 -7.99 1.77 7.83
CA ILE A 207 -9.33 1.19 7.62
C ILE A 207 -9.29 0.24 6.43
N ASP A 208 -9.82 -0.97 6.63
CA ASP A 208 -9.80 -2.08 5.66
C ASP A 208 -11.09 -2.94 5.78
N TRP A 209 -11.65 -3.42 4.64
CA TRP A 209 -12.78 -4.36 4.58
C TRP A 209 -12.88 -5.19 3.29
#